data_AF-A0A7V3H744-F1
#
_entry.id   AF-A0A7V3H744-F1
#
_cell.length_a   1.000
_cell.length_b   1.000
_cell.length_c   1.000
_cell.angle_alpha   90.00
_cell.angle_beta   90.00
_cell.angle_gamma   90.00
#
_symmetry.space_group_name_H-M   'P 1'
#
loop_
_entity.id
_entity.type
_entity.pdbx_description
1 polymer ?
#
loop_
_entity_poly.entity_id
_entity_poly.type
_entity_poly.pdbx_seq_one_letter_code
_entity_poly.pdbx_strand_id
1 'polypeptide(L)'
;MEKLQLKIGGMACSFCTETIRKGLGRMDGVAEVNVSLAHEEALVAYDPQRVDATSIAETIRSLGYTVRDPKKVRTFEDEEAELQRERDRLTIAGAGAWVAFLAMFLMWFGRFHPWMPWVMGALALLTVFGPGLYILKMAWASARRRILNQHVLMEVAAFGGLVGGVIGLIRPDFRPLDFFGVAVFVTAYHILGGYTSLLVRTRASQAVKRLLSLQPPTARVARDGREIEVPVEEVRKGDLVRVRPGEQIPVDGIVEEGASAVDESLVTGEPIPREKLPGQEVIGGSLNHSGTLLVRVTRVGEDSFLQQIARHIQEARALKPGILLLLDLVLRYFVPSVLAVALVAFVFWTLGTWLFWGTPDWDRGGFAALAVLVMGYPCALGMATPLAMIRGGGEAARQGILMRSAASFQAFKDVSVIVLDKTGTVTHGEPRVVAVLPAEGCGPERLLALAASAEQASEHPLGQAVVKAAEERGIALDRAEAFEAMAGKGVRAMVAGRPVLVGTLRFLSESAVETGGLAGVAVEQETQARTVIAVAREGRAIGIIALADTVKDDAAEAIARLRAVGIEPVMITGDNGRTARA
;
A
#
# COMPACT_ATOMS: atom_id res chain seq x y z
N MET A 1 9.27 -25.60 3.18
CA MET A 1 8.89 -24.56 2.21
C MET A 1 9.18 -23.22 2.85
N GLU A 2 10.09 -22.47 2.26
CA GLU A 2 10.40 -21.10 2.63
C GLU A 2 9.71 -20.12 1.68
N LYS A 3 9.51 -18.88 2.15
CA LYS A 3 9.00 -17.78 1.33
C LYS A 3 10.12 -16.78 1.10
N LEU A 4 10.36 -16.45 -0.17
CA LEU A 4 11.32 -15.44 -0.59
C LEU A 4 10.56 -14.25 -1.19
N GLN A 5 10.82 -13.06 -0.67
CA GLN A 5 10.34 -11.80 -1.24
C GLN A 5 11.47 -11.11 -2.00
N LEU A 6 11.18 -10.66 -3.22
CA LEU A 6 12.13 -9.97 -4.09
C LEU A 6 11.48 -8.73 -4.68
N LYS A 7 12.19 -7.60 -4.68
CA LYS A 7 11.78 -6.43 -5.48
C LYS A 7 12.33 -6.57 -6.91
N ILE A 8 11.49 -6.27 -7.89
CA ILE A 8 11.74 -6.49 -9.31
C ILE A 8 11.56 -5.17 -10.07
N GLY A 9 12.66 -4.59 -10.54
CA GLY A 9 12.63 -3.41 -11.41
C GLY A 9 12.61 -3.79 -12.90
N GLY A 10 12.09 -2.88 -13.73
CA GLY A 10 11.94 -3.09 -15.18
C GLY A 10 10.63 -3.77 -15.59
N MET A 11 9.66 -3.94 -14.69
CA MET A 11 8.32 -4.42 -15.05
C MET A 11 7.47 -3.27 -15.61
N ALA A 12 6.97 -3.44 -16.83
CA ALA A 12 6.17 -2.42 -17.51
C ALA A 12 4.67 -2.74 -17.52
N CYS A 13 4.26 -4.02 -17.55
CA CYS A 13 2.85 -4.39 -17.70
C CYS A 13 2.59 -5.84 -17.24
N SER A 14 1.35 -6.30 -17.34
CA SER A 14 0.91 -7.67 -17.01
C SER A 14 1.69 -8.77 -17.75
N PHE A 15 2.16 -8.52 -18.96
CA PHE A 15 3.05 -9.46 -19.67
C PHE A 15 4.35 -9.76 -18.91
N CYS A 16 4.88 -8.80 -18.16
CA CYS A 16 6.07 -8.99 -17.35
C CYS A 16 5.79 -9.93 -16.17
N THR A 17 4.64 -9.78 -15.52
CA THR A 17 4.26 -10.63 -14.38
C THR A 17 4.10 -12.09 -14.79
N GLU A 18 3.50 -12.34 -15.96
CA GLU A 18 3.35 -13.72 -16.46
C GLU A 18 4.68 -14.32 -16.93
N THR A 19 5.56 -13.51 -17.54
CA THR A 19 6.90 -13.95 -17.96
C THR A 19 7.72 -14.44 -16.76
N ILE A 20 7.72 -13.68 -15.67
CA ILE A 20 8.44 -14.03 -14.44
C ILE A 20 7.80 -15.25 -13.77
N ARG A 21 6.47 -15.31 -13.70
CA ARG A 21 5.72 -16.45 -13.16
C ARG A 21 6.07 -17.76 -13.88
N LYS A 22 6.04 -17.76 -15.22
CA LYS A 22 6.40 -18.94 -16.02
C LYS A 22 7.88 -19.28 -15.90
N GLY A 23 8.75 -18.28 -15.78
CA GLY A 23 10.18 -18.50 -15.61
C GLY A 23 10.51 -19.20 -14.30
N LEU A 24 9.94 -18.71 -13.20
CA LEU A 24 10.17 -19.25 -11.85
C LEU A 24 9.39 -20.55 -11.59
N GLY A 25 8.14 -20.63 -12.02
CA GLY A 25 7.29 -21.82 -11.80
C GLY A 25 7.73 -23.07 -12.57
N ARG A 26 8.79 -22.98 -13.40
CA ARG A 26 9.42 -24.12 -14.09
C ARG A 26 10.69 -24.60 -13.40
N MET A 27 11.13 -23.93 -12.33
CA MET A 27 12.27 -24.38 -11.53
C MET A 27 11.82 -25.52 -10.63
N ASP A 28 12.59 -26.61 -10.59
CA ASP A 28 12.36 -27.69 -9.63
C ASP A 28 12.62 -27.16 -8.21
N GLY A 29 11.69 -27.41 -7.28
CA GLY A 29 11.71 -26.83 -5.94
C GLY A 29 10.88 -25.56 -5.75
N VAL A 30 10.34 -24.94 -6.81
CA VAL A 30 9.41 -23.80 -6.65
C VAL A 30 7.96 -24.30 -6.60
N ALA A 31 7.27 -24.02 -5.50
CA ALA A 31 5.89 -24.46 -5.27
C ALA A 31 4.85 -23.41 -5.70
N GLU A 32 5.10 -22.13 -5.40
CA GLU A 32 4.16 -21.04 -5.70
C GLU A 32 4.91 -19.76 -6.11
N VAL A 33 4.36 -19.03 -7.09
CA VAL A 33 4.92 -17.75 -7.57
C VAL A 33 3.84 -16.69 -7.71
N ASN A 34 3.90 -15.68 -6.86
CA ASN A 34 3.04 -14.50 -6.92
C ASN A 34 3.86 -13.27 -7.29
N VAL A 35 3.54 -12.68 -8.45
CA VAL A 35 4.22 -11.47 -8.95
C VAL A 35 3.19 -10.34 -8.99
N SER A 36 3.56 -9.21 -8.40
CA SER A 36 2.75 -8.02 -8.27
C SER A 36 3.41 -6.89 -9.06
N LEU A 37 2.75 -6.46 -10.14
CA LEU A 37 3.19 -5.30 -10.92
C LEU A 37 3.09 -4.00 -10.11
N ALA A 38 2.02 -3.87 -9.30
CA ALA A 38 1.74 -2.67 -8.53
C ALA A 38 2.83 -2.38 -7.48
N HIS A 39 3.39 -3.43 -6.89
CA HIS A 39 4.39 -3.32 -5.82
C HIS A 39 5.82 -3.61 -6.29
N GLU A 40 6.03 -3.79 -7.60
CA GLU A 40 7.32 -4.18 -8.18
C GLU A 40 7.95 -5.36 -7.44
N GLU A 41 7.21 -6.44 -7.19
CA GLU A 41 7.69 -7.52 -6.34
C GLU A 41 7.24 -8.92 -6.76
N ALA A 42 8.01 -9.93 -6.35
CA ALA A 42 7.62 -11.32 -6.37
C ALA A 42 7.74 -11.95 -4.98
N LEU A 43 6.75 -12.78 -4.65
CA LEU A 43 6.71 -13.68 -3.52
C LEU A 43 6.78 -15.10 -4.05
N VAL A 44 7.82 -15.84 -3.65
CA VAL A 44 8.12 -17.18 -4.15
C VAL A 44 8.13 -18.14 -2.97
N ALA A 45 7.28 -19.16 -3.01
CA ALA A 45 7.35 -20.28 -2.07
C ALA A 45 8.24 -21.37 -2.69
N TYR A 46 9.31 -21.76 -2.01
CA TYR A 46 10.31 -22.69 -2.55
C TYR A 46 10.85 -23.67 -1.49
N ASP A 47 11.41 -24.77 -1.98
CA ASP A 47 12.12 -25.77 -1.18
C ASP A 47 13.63 -25.46 -1.20
N PRO A 48 14.21 -24.99 -0.07
CA PRO A 48 15.62 -24.61 -0.01
C PRO A 48 16.58 -25.80 -0.20
N GLN A 49 16.09 -27.04 -0.11
CA GLN A 49 16.91 -28.24 -0.40
C GLN A 49 17.07 -28.49 -1.91
N ARG A 50 16.20 -27.90 -2.75
CA ARG A 50 16.18 -28.12 -4.20
C ARG A 50 16.61 -26.91 -5.01
N VAL A 51 16.32 -25.71 -4.52
CA VAL A 51 16.67 -24.45 -5.19
C VAL A 51 17.03 -23.40 -4.16
N ASP A 52 18.08 -22.62 -4.42
CA ASP A 52 18.50 -21.54 -3.53
C ASP A 52 17.91 -20.19 -3.97
N ALA A 53 17.86 -19.24 -3.03
CA ALA A 53 17.38 -17.89 -3.28
C ALA A 53 18.19 -17.16 -4.38
N THR A 54 19.49 -17.48 -4.50
CA THR A 54 20.38 -16.91 -5.51
C THR A 54 19.96 -17.34 -6.92
N SER A 55 19.68 -18.63 -7.15
CA SER A 55 19.21 -19.14 -8.44
C SER A 55 17.85 -18.56 -8.84
N ILE A 56 16.97 -18.33 -7.87
CA ILE A 56 15.68 -17.65 -8.11
C ILE A 56 15.93 -16.22 -8.60
N ALA A 57 16.78 -15.47 -7.90
CA ALA A 57 17.13 -14.10 -8.30
C ALA A 57 17.85 -14.06 -9.66
N GLU A 58 18.78 -14.96 -9.93
CA GLU A 58 19.46 -15.08 -11.21
C GLU A 58 18.53 -15.44 -12.35
N THR A 59 17.51 -16.27 -12.11
CA THR A 59 16.49 -16.58 -13.11
C THR A 59 15.74 -15.32 -13.53
N ILE A 60 15.36 -14.47 -12.58
CA ILE A 60 14.72 -13.18 -12.87
C ILE A 60 15.68 -12.24 -13.63
N ARG A 61 16.95 -12.17 -13.24
CA ARG A 61 17.97 -11.38 -13.95
C ARG A 61 18.19 -11.85 -15.38
N SER A 62 18.20 -13.17 -15.58
CA SER A 62 18.38 -13.78 -16.90
C SER A 62 17.21 -13.52 -17.84
N LEU A 63 16.02 -13.20 -17.31
CA LEU A 63 14.85 -12.76 -18.08
C LEU A 63 14.94 -11.26 -18.48
N GLY A 64 15.97 -10.55 -18.01
CA GLY A 64 16.21 -9.14 -18.30
C GLY A 64 15.62 -8.17 -17.27
N TYR A 65 15.16 -8.65 -16.12
CA TYR A 65 14.67 -7.81 -15.03
C TYR A 65 15.76 -7.53 -14.00
N THR A 66 15.59 -6.48 -13.20
CA THR A 66 16.51 -6.18 -12.09
C THR A 66 15.94 -6.72 -10.79
N VAL A 67 16.75 -7.41 -9.99
CA VAL A 67 16.35 -7.92 -8.67
C VAL A 67 17.02 -7.08 -7.59
N ARG A 68 16.23 -6.65 -6.61
CA ARG A 68 16.67 -5.79 -5.51
C ARG A 68 16.20 -6.35 -4.17
N ASP A 69 16.89 -5.94 -3.12
CA ASP A 69 16.57 -6.28 -1.74
C ASP A 69 15.24 -5.60 -1.33
N PRO A 70 14.24 -6.35 -0.85
CA PRO A 70 12.98 -5.77 -0.37
C PRO A 70 13.14 -4.83 0.83
N LYS A 71 14.21 -4.94 1.62
CA LYS A 71 14.46 -4.09 2.79
C LYS A 71 15.03 -2.71 2.43
N LYS A 72 15.52 -2.53 1.20
CA LYS A 72 16.03 -1.24 0.73
C LYS A 72 14.91 -0.43 0.08
N VAL A 73 14.44 0.60 0.77
CA VAL A 73 13.46 1.56 0.24
C VAL A 73 14.09 2.35 -0.91
N ARG A 74 13.41 2.42 -2.07
CA ARG A 74 13.84 3.28 -3.18
C ARG A 74 13.86 4.73 -2.72
N THR A 75 14.98 5.42 -2.93
CA THR A 75 15.01 6.87 -2.86
C THR A 75 14.19 7.46 -4.02
N PHE A 76 13.66 8.66 -3.83
CA PHE A 76 12.98 9.39 -4.92
C PHE A 76 13.92 9.58 -6.13
N GLU A 77 15.22 9.77 -5.87
CA GLU A 77 16.27 9.93 -6.88
C GLU A 77 16.41 8.70 -7.80
N ASP A 78 16.34 7.49 -7.23
CA ASP A 78 16.40 6.24 -8.01
C ASP A 78 15.19 6.05 -8.95
N GLU A 79 14.02 6.56 -8.56
CA GLU A 79 12.81 6.57 -9.38
C GLU A 79 12.91 7.57 -10.53
N GLU A 80 13.39 8.78 -10.25
CA GLU A 80 13.59 9.80 -11.27
C GLU A 80 14.66 9.41 -12.30
N ALA A 81 15.77 8.80 -11.86
CA ALA A 81 16.82 8.33 -12.77
C ALA A 81 16.35 7.19 -13.70
N GLU A 82 15.47 6.29 -13.23
CA GLU A 82 14.85 5.28 -14.08
C GLU A 82 13.89 5.91 -15.11
N LEU A 83 13.06 6.85 -14.66
CA LEU A 83 12.12 7.56 -15.54
C LEU A 83 12.85 8.38 -16.61
N GLN A 84 13.94 9.06 -16.26
CA GLN A 84 14.78 9.81 -17.20
C GLN A 84 15.39 8.89 -18.26
N ARG A 85 15.94 7.73 -17.88
CA ARG A 85 16.50 6.76 -18.84
C ARG A 85 15.46 6.26 -19.84
N GLU A 86 14.25 5.93 -19.40
CA GLU A 86 13.17 5.52 -20.31
C GLU A 86 12.67 6.69 -21.17
N ARG A 87 12.66 7.91 -20.63
CA ARG A 87 12.34 9.12 -21.41
C ARG A 87 13.35 9.30 -22.54
N ASP A 88 14.64 9.17 -22.27
CA ASP A 88 15.69 9.37 -23.25
C ASP A 88 15.65 8.28 -24.35
N ARG A 89 15.31 7.03 -23.99
CA ARG A 89 15.02 5.98 -24.98
C ARG A 89 13.84 6.35 -25.88
N LEU A 90 12.77 6.87 -25.29
CA LEU A 90 11.59 7.32 -26.02
C LEU A 90 11.89 8.54 -26.91
N THR A 91 12.69 9.51 -26.46
CA THR A 91 13.03 10.67 -27.29
C THR A 91 13.82 10.25 -28.51
N ILE A 92 14.81 9.35 -28.35
CA ILE A 92 15.60 8.81 -29.47
C ILE A 92 14.71 8.01 -30.43
N ALA A 93 13.94 7.05 -29.92
CA ALA A 93 13.08 6.20 -30.75
C ALA A 93 11.95 7.01 -31.42
N GLY A 94 11.39 7.99 -30.71
CA GLY A 94 10.35 8.89 -31.20
C GLY A 94 10.87 9.85 -32.27
N ALA A 95 12.07 10.41 -32.10
CA ALA A 95 12.73 11.19 -33.15
C ALA A 95 12.94 10.34 -34.40
N GLY A 96 13.38 9.10 -34.23
CA GLY A 96 13.49 8.16 -35.35
C GLY A 96 12.15 7.88 -36.03
N ALA A 97 11.11 7.54 -35.27
CA ALA A 97 9.77 7.34 -35.81
C ALA A 97 9.23 8.58 -36.56
N TRP A 98 9.52 9.79 -36.09
CA TRP A 98 9.15 11.03 -36.79
C TRP A 98 9.88 11.19 -38.13
N VAL A 99 11.18 10.88 -38.19
CA VAL A 99 11.95 10.89 -39.45
C VAL A 99 11.42 9.83 -40.43
N ALA A 100 11.13 8.62 -39.94
CA ALA A 100 10.50 7.56 -40.73
C ALA A 100 9.13 7.99 -41.26
N PHE A 101 8.31 8.61 -40.42
CA PHE A 101 7.00 9.15 -40.80
C PHE A 101 7.12 10.21 -41.88
N LEU A 102 8.05 11.16 -41.74
CA LEU A 102 8.30 12.17 -42.76
C LEU A 102 8.74 11.56 -44.09
N ALA A 103 9.60 10.54 -44.05
CA ALA A 103 10.03 9.82 -45.26
C ALA A 103 8.86 9.12 -45.96
N MET A 104 7.99 8.42 -45.20
CA MET A 104 6.78 7.79 -45.76
C MET A 104 5.77 8.81 -46.27
N PHE A 105 5.59 9.91 -45.54
CA PHE A 105 4.70 10.99 -45.93
C PHE A 105 5.14 11.59 -47.28
N LEU A 106 6.42 11.91 -47.44
CA LEU A 106 6.95 12.41 -48.72
C LEU A 106 6.73 11.40 -49.87
N MET A 107 6.92 10.11 -49.61
CA MET A 107 6.64 9.05 -50.58
C MET A 107 5.17 9.03 -51.02
N TRP A 108 4.21 9.20 -50.10
CA TRP A 108 2.78 9.25 -50.43
C TRP A 108 2.39 10.44 -51.32
N PHE A 109 3.10 11.56 -51.22
CA PHE A 109 2.95 12.71 -52.12
C PHE A 109 3.74 12.57 -53.43
N GLY A 110 4.21 11.36 -53.76
CA GLY A 110 4.93 11.08 -55.00
C GLY A 110 6.39 11.53 -55.01
N ARG A 111 6.94 12.00 -53.87
CA ARG A 111 8.35 12.38 -53.74
C ARG A 111 9.19 11.21 -53.25
N PHE A 112 9.44 10.25 -54.14
CA PHE A 112 10.33 9.13 -53.87
C PHE A 112 11.75 9.43 -54.39
N HIS A 113 12.75 9.26 -53.54
CA HIS A 113 14.16 9.41 -53.90
C HIS A 113 14.95 8.13 -53.57
N PRO A 114 15.88 7.68 -54.43
CA PRO A 114 16.65 6.44 -54.23
C PRO A 114 17.43 6.30 -52.91
N TRP A 115 17.73 7.37 -52.18
CA TRP A 115 18.43 7.29 -50.89
C TRP A 115 17.49 6.99 -49.71
N MET A 116 16.18 7.17 -49.88
CA MET A 116 15.21 7.04 -48.78
C MET A 116 15.17 5.62 -48.18
N PRO A 117 15.21 4.52 -48.95
CA PRO A 117 15.27 3.17 -48.39
C PRO A 117 16.53 2.92 -47.54
N TRP A 118 17.67 3.48 -47.94
CA TRP A 118 18.93 3.35 -47.19
C TRP A 118 18.88 4.10 -45.85
N VAL A 119 18.34 5.32 -45.86
CA VAL A 119 18.10 6.10 -44.64
C VAL A 119 17.12 5.37 -43.73
N MET A 120 16.03 4.83 -44.27
CA MET A 120 15.05 4.06 -43.49
C MET A 120 15.66 2.78 -42.91
N GLY A 121 16.51 2.06 -43.68
CA GLY A 121 17.22 0.88 -43.20
C GLY A 121 18.21 1.19 -42.07
N ALA A 122 19.00 2.26 -42.22
CA ALA A 122 19.90 2.73 -41.16
C ALA A 122 19.11 3.11 -39.90
N LEU A 123 17.98 3.79 -40.08
CA LEU A 123 17.11 4.19 -38.99
C LEU A 123 16.47 2.98 -38.27
N ALA A 124 16.05 1.97 -39.03
CA ALA A 124 15.52 0.71 -38.50
C ALA A 124 16.56 -0.01 -37.64
N LEU A 125 17.80 -0.13 -38.13
CA LEU A 125 18.91 -0.71 -37.37
C LEU A 125 19.22 0.11 -36.11
N LEU A 126 19.32 1.43 -36.22
CA LEU A 126 19.60 2.31 -35.09
C LEU A 126 18.49 2.25 -34.02
N THR A 127 17.23 2.13 -34.43
CA THR A 127 16.09 2.07 -33.50
C THR A 127 16.03 0.72 -32.78
N VAL A 128 16.16 -0.39 -33.52
CA VAL A 128 16.11 -1.76 -32.97
C VAL A 128 17.32 -2.06 -32.09
N PHE A 129 18.54 -1.76 -32.55
CA PHE A 129 19.78 -2.09 -31.82
C PHE A 129 20.28 -0.97 -30.90
N GLY A 130 19.69 0.23 -30.95
CA GLY A 130 19.96 1.32 -30.03
C GLY A 130 18.99 1.29 -28.83
N PRO A 131 17.94 2.15 -28.80
CA PRO A 131 17.00 2.18 -27.68
C PRO A 131 16.21 0.87 -27.53
N GLY A 132 16.06 0.07 -28.59
CA GLY A 132 15.39 -1.23 -28.56
C GLY A 132 16.22 -2.40 -28.01
N LEU A 133 17.54 -2.24 -27.81
CA LEU A 133 18.45 -3.36 -27.49
C LEU A 133 18.06 -4.13 -26.23
N TYR A 134 17.51 -3.45 -25.22
CA TYR A 134 17.07 -4.11 -23.99
C TYR A 134 15.88 -5.04 -24.24
N ILE A 135 15.00 -4.69 -25.19
CA ILE A 135 13.83 -5.48 -25.56
C ILE A 135 14.27 -6.75 -26.27
N LEU A 136 15.24 -6.64 -27.19
CA LEU A 136 15.85 -7.79 -27.85
C LEU A 136 16.46 -8.77 -26.83
N LYS A 137 17.16 -8.27 -25.81
CA LYS A 137 17.70 -9.11 -24.72
C LYS A 137 16.57 -9.85 -23.97
N MET A 138 15.49 -9.16 -23.62
CA MET A 138 14.33 -9.75 -22.93
C MET A 138 13.59 -10.77 -23.81
N ALA A 139 13.41 -10.46 -25.10
CA ALA A 139 12.79 -11.34 -26.07
C ALA A 139 13.60 -12.62 -26.26
N TRP A 140 14.92 -12.49 -26.45
CA TRP A 140 15.83 -13.64 -26.57
C TRP A 140 15.80 -14.53 -25.32
N ALA A 141 15.87 -13.92 -24.13
CA ALA A 141 15.78 -14.64 -22.87
C ALA A 141 14.46 -15.41 -22.72
N SER A 142 13.35 -14.78 -23.10
CA SER A 142 12.01 -15.37 -23.06
C SER A 142 11.86 -16.51 -24.08
N ALA A 143 12.31 -16.30 -25.31
CA ALA A 143 12.27 -17.27 -26.40
C ALA A 143 13.11 -18.52 -26.09
N ARG A 144 14.34 -18.35 -25.57
CA ARG A 144 15.20 -19.47 -25.14
C ARG A 144 14.52 -20.35 -24.11
N ARG A 145 13.68 -19.74 -23.25
CA ARG A 145 12.88 -20.44 -22.24
C ARG A 145 11.52 -20.89 -22.77
N ARG A 146 11.21 -20.83 -24.07
CA ARG A 146 9.89 -21.18 -24.63
C ARG A 146 8.74 -20.40 -23.97
N ILE A 147 8.96 -19.11 -23.73
CA ILE A 147 7.96 -18.17 -23.24
C ILE A 147 7.69 -17.19 -24.38
N LEU A 148 6.55 -17.31 -25.03
CA LEU A 148 6.09 -16.37 -26.05
C LEU A 148 5.35 -15.23 -25.35
N ASN A 149 5.95 -14.04 -25.35
CA ASN A 149 5.40 -12.82 -24.76
C ASN A 149 5.46 -11.66 -25.77
N GLN A 150 4.97 -10.49 -25.36
CA GLN A 150 4.95 -9.29 -26.21
C GLN A 150 6.34 -8.91 -26.77
N HIS A 151 7.43 -9.16 -26.02
CA HIS A 151 8.78 -8.82 -26.47
C HIS A 151 9.19 -9.73 -27.64
N VAL A 152 8.89 -11.03 -27.55
CA VAL A 152 9.10 -11.97 -28.65
C VAL A 152 8.26 -11.58 -29.88
N LEU A 153 6.98 -11.25 -29.68
CA LEU A 153 6.10 -10.83 -30.78
C LEU A 153 6.62 -9.57 -31.47
N MET A 154 7.02 -8.57 -30.68
CA MET A 154 7.57 -7.31 -31.18
C MET A 154 8.84 -7.55 -32.00
N GLU A 155 9.79 -8.31 -31.45
CA GLU A 155 11.04 -8.59 -32.14
C GLU A 155 10.81 -9.40 -33.42
N VAL A 156 9.89 -10.36 -33.43
CA VAL A 156 9.52 -11.08 -34.68
C VAL A 156 8.99 -10.11 -35.74
N ALA A 157 8.18 -9.12 -35.36
CA ALA A 157 7.71 -8.08 -36.29
C ALA A 157 8.85 -7.16 -36.76
N ALA A 158 9.72 -6.71 -35.86
CA ALA A 158 10.83 -5.83 -36.17
C ALA A 158 11.87 -6.51 -37.08
N PHE A 159 12.26 -7.76 -36.77
CA PHE A 159 13.14 -8.55 -37.62
C PHE A 159 12.47 -8.93 -38.95
N GLY A 160 11.16 -9.22 -38.96
CA GLY A 160 10.41 -9.41 -40.21
C GLY A 160 10.46 -8.17 -41.11
N GLY A 161 10.32 -6.98 -40.53
CA GLY A 161 10.52 -5.70 -41.22
C GLY A 161 11.95 -5.48 -41.71
N LEU A 162 12.97 -5.79 -40.90
CA LEU A 162 14.37 -5.69 -41.32
C LEU A 162 14.70 -6.63 -42.49
N VAL A 163 14.29 -7.90 -42.39
CA VAL A 163 14.52 -8.91 -43.43
C VAL A 163 13.80 -8.53 -44.72
N GLY A 164 12.52 -8.17 -44.64
CA GLY A 164 11.76 -7.72 -45.80
C GLY A 164 12.35 -6.45 -46.44
N GLY A 165 12.85 -5.53 -45.62
CA GLY A 165 13.52 -4.31 -46.09
C GLY A 165 14.82 -4.61 -46.84
N VAL A 166 15.65 -5.52 -46.32
CA VAL A 166 16.88 -5.97 -46.98
C VAL A 166 16.57 -6.69 -48.30
N ILE A 167 15.54 -7.54 -48.32
CA ILE A 167 15.07 -8.16 -49.56
C ILE A 167 14.62 -7.09 -50.56
N GLY A 168 13.89 -6.07 -50.10
CA GLY A 168 13.43 -4.93 -50.91
C GLY A 168 14.55 -4.07 -51.50
N LEU A 169 15.73 -4.02 -50.86
CA LEU A 169 16.90 -3.35 -51.43
C LEU A 169 17.47 -4.10 -52.65
N ILE A 170 17.30 -5.42 -52.70
CA ILE A 170 17.76 -6.28 -53.80
C ILE A 170 16.66 -6.43 -54.86
N ARG A 171 15.40 -6.56 -54.43
CA ARG A 171 14.20 -6.69 -55.26
C ARG A 171 13.24 -5.53 -54.99
N PRO A 172 13.24 -4.47 -55.81
CA PRO A 172 12.42 -3.27 -55.59
C PRO A 172 10.91 -3.53 -55.45
N ASP A 173 10.40 -4.64 -55.97
CA ASP A 173 9.01 -5.09 -55.81
C ASP A 173 8.62 -5.29 -54.33
N PHE A 174 9.60 -5.64 -53.50
CA PHE A 174 9.48 -5.87 -52.05
C PHE A 174 9.53 -4.57 -51.22
N ARG A 175 9.06 -3.44 -51.76
CA ARG A 175 8.90 -2.10 -51.13
C ARG A 175 9.70 -1.89 -49.83
N PRO A 176 11.03 -1.71 -49.92
CA PRO A 176 11.92 -1.73 -48.75
C PRO A 176 11.57 -0.69 -47.69
N LEU A 177 11.04 0.46 -48.11
CA LEU A 177 10.69 1.56 -47.23
C LEU A 177 9.54 1.21 -46.28
N ASP A 178 8.56 0.43 -46.74
CA ASP A 178 7.43 -0.03 -45.94
C ASP A 178 7.88 -1.04 -44.87
N PHE A 179 8.70 -2.02 -45.28
CA PHE A 179 9.22 -3.05 -44.38
C PHE A 179 10.16 -2.50 -43.30
N PHE A 180 11.12 -1.65 -43.67
CA PHE A 180 11.95 -0.98 -42.66
C PHE A 180 11.14 -0.07 -41.74
N GLY A 181 10.11 0.60 -42.27
CA GLY A 181 9.18 1.40 -41.48
C GLY A 181 8.53 0.61 -40.35
N VAL A 182 8.11 -0.65 -40.59
CA VAL A 182 7.56 -1.51 -39.54
C VAL A 182 8.52 -1.69 -38.37
N ALA A 183 9.80 -1.94 -38.63
CA ALA A 183 10.80 -2.12 -37.58
C ALA A 183 10.97 -0.86 -36.71
N VAL A 184 10.97 0.33 -37.33
CA VAL A 184 11.05 1.61 -36.62
C VAL A 184 9.79 1.85 -35.78
N PHE A 185 8.61 1.80 -36.39
CA PHE A 185 7.36 2.18 -35.74
C PHE A 185 6.95 1.24 -34.62
N VAL A 186 7.04 -0.07 -34.82
CA VAL A 186 6.65 -1.03 -33.78
C VAL A 186 7.59 -0.91 -32.57
N THR A 187 8.89 -0.76 -32.80
CA THR A 187 9.88 -0.57 -31.71
C THR A 187 9.61 0.72 -30.94
N ALA A 188 9.43 1.85 -31.65
CA ALA A 188 9.15 3.14 -31.02
C ALA A 188 7.83 3.14 -30.25
N TYR A 189 6.79 2.52 -30.81
CA TYR A 189 5.48 2.40 -30.17
C TYR A 189 5.54 1.54 -28.91
N HIS A 190 6.34 0.45 -28.91
CA HIS A 190 6.55 -0.34 -27.70
C HIS A 190 7.26 0.45 -26.59
N ILE A 191 8.29 1.22 -26.93
CA ILE A 191 9.02 2.07 -25.97
C ILE A 191 8.08 3.14 -25.39
N LEU A 192 7.23 3.75 -26.23
CA LEU A 192 6.20 4.69 -25.77
C LEU A 192 5.26 4.05 -24.74
N GLY A 193 4.82 2.82 -25.01
CA GLY A 193 4.04 2.03 -24.07
C GLY A 193 4.77 1.81 -22.74
N GLY A 194 6.02 1.35 -22.80
CA GLY A 194 6.85 1.15 -21.61
C GLY A 194 7.00 2.42 -20.75
N TYR A 195 7.39 3.53 -21.37
CA TYR A 195 7.59 4.82 -20.71
C TYR A 195 6.31 5.36 -20.08
N THR A 196 5.20 5.37 -20.82
CA THR A 196 3.94 5.92 -20.30
C THR A 196 3.41 5.07 -19.14
N SER A 197 3.56 3.75 -19.18
CA SER A 197 3.21 2.91 -18.02
C SER A 197 4.09 3.20 -16.80
N LEU A 198 5.40 3.41 -16.99
CA LEU A 198 6.32 3.77 -15.91
C LEU A 198 5.96 5.13 -15.30
N LEU A 199 5.76 6.16 -16.13
CA LEU A 199 5.41 7.51 -15.69
C LEU A 199 4.17 7.54 -14.79
N VAL A 200 3.12 6.85 -15.23
CA VAL A 200 1.84 6.86 -14.51
C VAL A 200 1.97 6.11 -13.18
N ARG A 201 2.78 5.04 -13.12
CA ARG A 201 3.08 4.30 -11.88
C ARG A 201 3.87 5.14 -10.87
N THR A 202 4.94 5.79 -11.31
CA THR A 202 5.82 6.58 -10.41
C THR A 202 5.03 7.69 -9.72
N ARG A 203 4.18 8.41 -10.45
CA ARG A 203 3.34 9.48 -9.87
C ARG A 203 2.37 8.97 -8.80
N ALA A 204 1.84 7.76 -8.94
CA ALA A 204 0.92 7.18 -7.96
C ALA A 204 1.63 6.72 -6.68
N SER A 205 2.84 6.16 -6.79
CA SER A 205 3.58 5.64 -5.62
C SER A 205 4.08 6.74 -4.67
N GLN A 206 4.29 7.96 -5.17
CA GLN A 206 4.83 9.08 -4.38
C GLN A 206 3.83 9.65 -3.36
N ALA A 207 2.52 9.54 -3.62
CA ALA A 207 1.48 10.02 -2.71
C ALA A 207 1.33 9.12 -1.45
N VAL A 208 1.63 7.83 -1.57
CA VAL A 208 1.45 6.84 -0.50
C VAL A 208 2.67 6.73 0.43
N LYS A 209 3.89 6.90 -0.11
CA LYS A 209 5.14 6.72 0.66
C LYS A 209 5.36 7.79 1.74
N ARG A 210 4.79 8.98 1.61
CA ARG A 210 4.91 10.06 2.61
C ARG A 210 4.17 9.76 3.93
N LEU A 211 3.35 8.72 3.97
CA LEU A 211 2.53 8.36 5.13
C LEU A 211 3.07 7.17 5.94
N LEU A 212 4.18 6.53 5.54
CA LEU A 212 4.65 5.26 6.11
C LEU A 212 5.96 5.34 6.92
N SER A 213 6.44 6.53 7.27
CA SER A 213 7.67 6.71 8.06
C SER A 213 7.40 7.00 9.55
N LEU A 214 6.74 6.08 10.25
CA LEU A 214 6.31 6.28 11.65
C LEU A 214 6.92 5.29 12.66
N GLN A 215 7.86 4.43 12.26
CA GLN A 215 8.62 3.61 13.22
C GLN A 215 9.92 4.31 13.62
N PRO A 216 10.31 4.32 14.91
CA PRO A 216 11.56 4.90 15.35
C PRO A 216 12.73 4.01 14.90
N PRO A 217 13.80 4.57 14.35
CA PRO A 217 14.95 3.78 13.87
C PRO A 217 15.84 3.26 15.00
N THR A 218 15.71 3.79 16.23
CA THR A 218 16.62 3.49 17.36
C THR A 218 15.86 3.07 18.61
N ALA A 219 16.57 2.33 19.47
CA ALA A 219 16.11 1.91 20.79
C ALA A 219 17.20 2.20 21.84
N ARG A 220 16.79 2.56 23.06
CA ARG A 220 17.69 2.86 24.17
C ARG A 220 17.83 1.64 25.09
N VAL A 221 18.91 0.89 24.94
CA VAL A 221 19.16 -0.34 25.70
C VAL A 221 20.02 -0.04 26.93
N ALA A 222 19.61 -0.53 28.09
CA ALA A 222 20.38 -0.51 29.34
C ALA A 222 21.23 -1.78 29.43
N ARG A 223 22.55 -1.65 29.24
CA ARG A 223 23.55 -2.73 29.42
C ARG A 223 24.62 -2.26 30.43
N ASP A 224 25.00 -3.12 31.37
CA ASP A 224 26.04 -2.83 32.36
C ASP A 224 25.85 -1.52 33.14
N GLY A 225 24.60 -1.16 33.44
CA GLY A 225 24.26 0.08 34.15
C GLY A 225 24.40 1.36 33.34
N ARG A 226 24.61 1.28 32.02
CA ARG A 226 24.66 2.42 31.09
C ARG A 226 23.58 2.32 30.03
N GLU A 227 23.00 3.46 29.68
CA GLU A 227 22.04 3.58 28.58
C GLU A 227 22.81 3.80 27.26
N ILE A 228 22.63 2.92 26.28
CA ILE A 228 23.25 2.98 24.96
C ILE A 228 22.13 3.01 23.91
N GLU A 229 22.20 3.96 23.00
CA GLU A 229 21.28 4.03 21.87
C GLU A 229 21.82 3.17 20.73
N VAL A 230 21.00 2.22 20.27
CA VAL A 230 21.34 1.26 19.22
C VAL A 230 20.23 1.23 18.16
N PRO A 231 20.55 0.87 16.91
CA PRO A 231 19.53 0.57 15.90
C PRO A 231 18.57 -0.52 16.42
N VAL A 232 17.27 -0.42 16.09
CA VAL A 232 16.27 -1.37 16.58
C VAL A 232 16.57 -2.81 16.14
N GLU A 233 17.27 -2.98 15.03
CA GLU A 233 17.70 -4.28 14.49
C GLU A 233 18.78 -4.97 15.34
N GLU A 234 19.52 -4.22 16.16
CA GLU A 234 20.58 -4.73 17.02
C GLU A 234 20.08 -5.14 18.42
N VAL A 235 18.80 -4.87 18.71
CA VAL A 235 18.15 -5.23 19.97
C VAL A 235 17.93 -6.74 20.03
N ARG A 236 18.30 -7.36 21.16
CA ARG A 236 18.21 -8.80 21.37
C ARG A 236 17.15 -9.15 22.39
N LYS A 237 16.59 -10.36 22.28
CA LYS A 237 15.69 -10.91 23.30
C LYS A 237 16.40 -10.96 24.65
N GLY A 238 15.74 -10.46 25.69
CA GLY A 238 16.29 -10.33 27.04
C GLY A 238 17.03 -9.02 27.33
N ASP A 239 17.27 -8.16 26.33
CA ASP A 239 17.75 -6.80 26.59
C ASP A 239 16.74 -6.02 27.46
N LEU A 240 17.22 -5.02 28.20
CA LEU A 240 16.39 -4.08 28.94
C LEU A 240 16.35 -2.76 28.18
N VAL A 241 15.17 -2.33 27.77
CA VAL A 241 14.96 -1.11 27.00
C VAL A 241 14.30 -0.06 27.88
N ARG A 242 14.92 1.11 27.97
CA ARG A 242 14.34 2.26 28.68
C ARG A 242 13.45 3.05 27.71
N VAL A 243 12.20 3.25 28.08
CA VAL A 243 11.24 4.06 27.32
C VAL A 243 10.78 5.24 28.19
N ARG A 244 11.02 6.46 27.72
CA ARG A 244 10.67 7.70 28.43
C ARG A 244 9.25 8.16 28.09
N PRO A 245 8.65 9.05 28.90
CA PRO A 245 7.42 9.74 28.55
C PRO A 245 7.50 10.38 27.16
N GLY A 246 6.49 10.17 26.32
CA GLY A 246 6.41 10.63 24.94
C GLY A 246 7.19 9.79 23.91
N GLU A 247 7.97 8.79 24.31
CA GLU A 247 8.67 7.91 23.38
C GLU A 247 7.77 6.75 22.92
N GLN A 248 7.93 6.32 21.66
CA GLN A 248 7.35 5.07 21.19
C GLN A 248 8.14 3.89 21.75
N ILE A 249 7.43 2.83 22.13
CA ILE A 249 8.01 1.57 22.58
C ILE A 249 8.63 0.89 21.35
N PRO A 250 9.95 0.65 21.28
CA PRO A 250 10.58 0.20 20.04
C PRO A 250 10.37 -1.30 19.76
N VAL A 251 10.19 -2.13 20.80
CA VAL A 251 10.08 -3.60 20.70
C VAL A 251 9.09 -4.15 21.73
N ASP A 252 8.55 -5.34 21.44
CA ASP A 252 7.63 -6.02 22.35
C ASP A 252 8.36 -6.55 23.59
N GLY A 253 7.73 -6.42 24.76
CA GLY A 253 8.36 -6.81 26.01
C GLY A 253 7.42 -6.87 27.19
N ILE A 254 7.99 -7.12 28.36
CA ILE A 254 7.31 -7.09 29.65
C ILE A 254 7.91 -5.94 30.46
N VAL A 255 7.06 -5.15 31.11
CA VAL A 255 7.51 -4.10 32.03
C VAL A 255 8.19 -4.76 33.23
N GLU A 256 9.45 -4.42 33.46
CA GLU A 256 10.22 -4.89 34.61
C GLU A 256 10.19 -3.85 35.74
N GLU A 257 10.31 -2.57 35.39
CA GLU A 257 10.25 -1.46 36.34
C GLU A 257 9.47 -0.27 35.75
N GLY A 258 8.86 0.52 36.64
CA GLY A 258 8.07 1.70 36.28
C GLY A 258 6.57 1.43 36.12
N ALA A 259 5.81 2.50 35.99
CA ALA A 259 4.38 2.47 35.71
C ALA A 259 4.03 3.63 34.79
N SER A 260 3.22 3.38 33.77
CA SER A 260 2.83 4.41 32.79
C SER A 260 1.56 4.02 32.04
N ALA A 261 0.80 5.02 31.60
CA ALA A 261 -0.24 4.83 30.60
C ALA A 261 0.40 4.66 29.22
N VAL A 262 0.05 3.58 28.52
CA VAL A 262 0.53 3.25 27.18
C VAL A 262 -0.63 3.28 26.20
N ASP A 263 -0.51 4.12 25.17
CA ASP A 263 -1.45 4.19 24.07
C ASP A 263 -1.14 3.09 23.05
N GLU A 264 -2.01 2.08 23.02
CA GLU A 264 -1.96 0.95 22.10
C GLU A 264 -2.93 1.14 20.91
N SER A 265 -3.47 2.34 20.68
CA SER A 265 -4.50 2.63 19.67
C SER A 265 -4.05 2.30 18.25
N LEU A 266 -2.78 2.57 17.92
CA LEU A 266 -2.18 2.23 16.62
C LEU A 266 -2.18 0.72 16.34
N VAL A 267 -2.26 -0.10 17.38
CA VAL A 267 -2.09 -1.56 17.33
C VAL A 267 -3.41 -2.30 17.56
N THR A 268 -4.17 -1.85 18.55
CA THR A 268 -5.40 -2.49 19.03
C THR A 268 -6.67 -1.81 18.53
N GLY A 269 -6.58 -0.55 18.07
CA GLY A 269 -7.73 0.28 17.73
C GLY A 269 -8.44 0.88 18.94
N GLU A 270 -8.04 0.53 20.16
CA GLU A 270 -8.64 1.06 21.39
C GLU A 270 -8.08 2.46 21.71
N PRO A 271 -8.92 3.51 21.79
CA PRO A 271 -8.47 4.90 21.92
C PRO A 271 -8.06 5.30 23.34
N ILE A 272 -8.40 4.47 24.34
CA ILE A 272 -8.08 4.77 25.74
C ILE A 272 -6.76 4.08 26.09
N PRO A 273 -5.71 4.84 26.49
CA PRO A 273 -4.45 4.29 26.94
C PRO A 273 -4.64 3.28 28.08
N ARG A 274 -3.91 2.16 28.01
CA ARG A 274 -3.95 1.13 29.06
C ARG A 274 -2.82 1.37 30.04
N GLU A 275 -3.14 1.33 31.32
CA GLU A 275 -2.15 1.41 32.40
C GLU A 275 -1.28 0.14 32.41
N LYS A 276 0.04 0.33 32.42
CA LYS A 276 1.03 -0.75 32.44
C LYS A 276 1.84 -0.71 33.74
N LEU A 277 1.84 -1.84 34.43
CA LEU A 277 2.54 -2.09 35.68
C LEU A 277 3.61 -3.19 35.51
N PRO A 278 4.56 -3.34 36.44
CA PRO A 278 5.54 -4.42 36.39
C PRO A 278 4.89 -5.80 36.24
N GLY A 279 5.43 -6.62 35.35
CA GLY A 279 4.92 -7.93 34.96
C GLY A 279 3.90 -7.92 33.80
N GLN A 280 3.47 -6.76 33.33
CA GLN A 280 2.52 -6.65 32.21
C GLN A 280 3.23 -6.50 30.86
N GLU A 281 2.62 -7.04 29.80
CA GLU A 281 3.15 -6.94 28.43
C GLU A 281 2.91 -5.55 27.83
N VAL A 282 3.87 -5.11 27.02
CA VAL A 282 3.80 -3.92 26.16
C VAL A 282 4.12 -4.29 24.72
N ILE A 283 3.44 -3.63 23.78
CA ILE A 283 3.57 -3.89 22.35
C ILE A 283 4.43 -2.81 21.70
N GLY A 284 5.38 -3.21 20.85
CA GLY A 284 6.18 -2.30 20.06
C GLY A 284 5.32 -1.43 19.12
N GLY A 285 5.73 -0.18 18.95
CA GLY A 285 5.02 0.90 18.24
C GLY A 285 3.96 1.63 19.08
N SER A 286 3.62 1.14 20.26
CA SER A 286 2.73 1.85 21.19
C SER A 286 3.41 3.12 21.74
N LEU A 287 2.64 4.15 22.08
CA LEU A 287 3.18 5.39 22.62
C LEU A 287 3.15 5.37 24.16
N ASN A 288 4.27 5.68 24.79
CA ASN A 288 4.35 5.81 26.23
C ASN A 288 3.98 7.25 26.64
N HIS A 289 3.01 7.45 27.54
CA HIS A 289 2.57 8.80 27.92
C HIS A 289 3.31 9.37 29.13
N SER A 290 3.08 8.83 30.33
CA SER A 290 3.28 9.57 31.58
C SER A 290 4.56 9.19 32.31
N GLY A 291 4.80 7.90 32.51
CA GLY A 291 5.90 7.37 33.31
C GLY A 291 7.05 6.81 32.48
N THR A 292 8.20 6.62 33.10
CA THR A 292 9.32 5.90 32.46
C THR A 292 9.14 4.40 32.67
N LEU A 293 9.31 3.62 31.62
CA LEU A 293 9.25 2.16 31.66
C LEU A 293 10.64 1.56 31.42
N LEU A 294 10.97 0.51 32.16
CA LEU A 294 12.05 -0.41 31.82
C LEU A 294 11.43 -1.71 31.31
N VAL A 295 11.63 -1.99 30.03
CA VAL A 295 10.96 -3.07 29.32
C VAL A 295 11.95 -4.18 28.99
N ARG A 296 11.71 -5.39 29.48
CA ARG A 296 12.47 -6.58 29.09
C ARG A 296 11.97 -7.11 27.76
N VAL A 297 12.85 -7.16 26.78
CA VAL A 297 12.52 -7.55 25.41
C VAL A 297 12.14 -9.03 25.34
N THR A 298 10.96 -9.32 24.80
CA THR A 298 10.46 -10.70 24.62
C THR A 298 10.48 -11.16 23.17
N ARG A 299 10.20 -10.24 22.23
CA ARG A 299 10.14 -10.51 20.78
C ARG A 299 10.82 -9.37 20.02
N VAL A 300 11.57 -9.71 18.96
CA VAL A 300 12.31 -8.76 18.10
C VAL A 300 12.13 -9.13 16.63
N GLY A 301 12.30 -8.16 15.74
CA GLY A 301 12.26 -8.40 14.29
C GLY A 301 10.97 -9.11 13.83
N GLU A 302 11.12 -10.19 13.05
CA GLU A 302 10.03 -11.01 12.48
C GLU A 302 9.06 -11.59 13.52
N ASP A 303 9.50 -11.75 14.77
CA ASP A 303 8.66 -12.30 15.84
C ASP A 303 7.83 -11.23 16.56
N SER A 304 8.08 -9.94 16.31
CA SER A 304 7.31 -8.85 16.91
C SER A 304 5.88 -8.80 16.39
N PHE A 305 4.94 -8.36 17.22
CA PHE A 305 3.52 -8.28 16.94
C PHE A 305 3.25 -7.44 15.67
N LEU A 306 3.88 -6.27 15.57
CA LEU A 306 3.73 -5.41 14.39
C LEU A 306 4.27 -6.05 13.11
N GLN A 307 5.39 -6.78 13.17
CA GLN A 307 5.92 -7.47 11.99
C GLN A 307 5.07 -8.69 11.61
N GLN A 308 4.49 -9.41 12.57
CA GLN A 308 3.54 -10.48 12.29
C GLN A 308 2.27 -9.95 11.60
N ILE A 309 1.72 -8.84 12.10
CA ILE A 309 0.61 -8.14 11.44
C ILE A 309 1.01 -7.65 10.05
N ALA A 310 2.17 -6.99 9.92
CA ALA A 310 2.66 -6.51 8.64
C ALA A 310 2.83 -7.67 7.64
N ARG A 311 3.37 -8.81 8.07
CA ARG A 311 3.50 -10.02 7.26
C ARG A 311 2.14 -10.57 6.86
N HIS A 312 1.19 -10.72 7.79
CA HIS A 312 -0.15 -11.20 7.47
C HIS A 312 -0.88 -10.24 6.50
N ILE A 313 -0.71 -8.93 6.67
CA ILE A 313 -1.24 -7.92 5.74
C ILE A 313 -0.56 -8.02 4.37
N GLN A 314 0.77 -8.21 4.32
CA GLN A 314 1.48 -8.37 3.05
C GLN A 314 1.11 -9.68 2.34
N GLU A 315 0.94 -10.78 3.07
CA GLU A 315 0.46 -12.05 2.55
C GLU A 315 -0.97 -11.92 1.99
N ALA A 316 -1.84 -11.16 2.67
CA ALA A 316 -3.18 -10.85 2.16
C ALA A 316 -3.14 -9.92 0.93
N ARG A 317 -2.20 -8.97 0.86
CA ARG A 317 -2.01 -8.04 -0.28
C ARG A 317 -1.38 -8.71 -1.51
N ALA A 318 -0.81 -9.90 -1.36
CA ALA A 318 -0.24 -10.68 -2.46
C ALA A 318 -1.30 -11.33 -3.36
N LEU A 319 -2.58 -11.27 -2.99
CA LEU A 319 -3.68 -11.80 -3.79
C LEU A 319 -3.89 -10.93 -5.04
N LYS A 320 -3.78 -11.58 -6.21
CA LYS A 320 -3.91 -10.90 -7.50
C LYS A 320 -5.33 -10.39 -7.71
N PRO A 321 -5.51 -9.12 -8.16
CA PRO A 321 -6.80 -8.66 -8.66
C PRO A 321 -7.31 -9.58 -9.78
N GLY A 322 -8.57 -10.00 -9.71
CA GLY A 322 -9.20 -10.88 -10.70
C GLY A 322 -9.09 -10.38 -12.16
N ILE A 323 -9.15 -9.06 -12.41
CA ILE A 323 -9.01 -8.50 -13.77
C ILE A 323 -7.60 -8.74 -14.34
N LEU A 324 -6.57 -8.73 -13.49
CA LEU A 324 -5.19 -8.93 -13.94
C LEU A 324 -4.97 -10.42 -14.28
N LEU A 325 -5.66 -11.33 -13.59
CA LEU A 325 -5.70 -12.75 -13.93
C LEU A 325 -6.44 -12.99 -15.26
N LEU A 326 -7.55 -12.29 -15.50
CA LEU A 326 -8.28 -12.35 -16.78
C LEU A 326 -7.41 -11.83 -17.93
N LEU A 327 -6.73 -10.70 -17.72
CA LEU A 327 -5.79 -10.16 -18.69
C LEU A 327 -4.65 -11.14 -18.94
N ASP A 328 -4.01 -11.69 -17.89
CA ASP A 328 -2.98 -12.73 -18.03
C ASP A 328 -3.47 -13.94 -18.85
N LEU A 329 -4.73 -14.37 -18.66
CA LEU A 329 -5.34 -15.45 -19.42
C LEU A 329 -5.48 -15.10 -20.91
N VAL A 330 -6.01 -13.92 -21.22
CA VAL A 330 -6.11 -13.43 -22.62
C VAL A 330 -4.72 -13.38 -23.23
N LEU A 331 -3.76 -12.80 -22.53
CA LEU A 331 -2.40 -12.59 -23.03
C LEU A 331 -1.61 -13.89 -23.21
N ARG A 332 -1.88 -14.92 -22.39
CA ARG A 332 -1.29 -16.25 -22.52
C ARG A 332 -1.60 -16.89 -23.87
N TYR A 333 -2.79 -16.68 -24.41
CA TYR A 333 -3.22 -17.25 -25.69
C TYR A 333 -3.06 -16.29 -26.86
N PHE A 334 -3.17 -14.98 -26.61
CA PHE A 334 -3.15 -13.98 -27.67
C PHE A 334 -1.83 -13.97 -28.48
N VAL A 335 -0.68 -13.90 -27.79
CA VAL A 335 0.62 -13.84 -28.48
C VAL A 335 0.91 -15.11 -29.32
N PRO A 336 0.77 -16.34 -28.79
CA PRO A 336 0.92 -17.54 -29.60
C PRO A 336 -0.05 -17.59 -30.80
N SER A 337 -1.29 -17.17 -30.62
CA SER A 337 -2.28 -17.13 -31.69
C SER A 337 -1.91 -16.15 -32.80
N VAL A 338 -1.43 -14.95 -32.46
CA VAL A 338 -0.99 -13.96 -33.48
C VAL A 338 0.20 -14.51 -34.28
N LEU A 339 1.19 -15.12 -33.62
CA LEU A 339 2.33 -15.75 -34.29
C LEU A 339 1.89 -16.91 -35.20
N ALA A 340 0.96 -17.74 -34.74
CA ALA A 340 0.41 -18.84 -35.53
C ALA A 340 -0.37 -18.34 -36.74
N VAL A 341 -1.23 -17.34 -36.58
CA VAL A 341 -1.99 -16.74 -37.69
C VAL A 341 -1.06 -16.04 -38.68
N ALA A 342 -0.01 -15.37 -38.22
CA ALA A 342 0.98 -14.76 -39.11
C ALA A 342 1.71 -15.83 -39.94
N LEU A 343 2.09 -16.95 -39.32
CA LEU A 343 2.71 -18.08 -40.02
C LEU A 343 1.73 -18.71 -41.03
N VAL A 344 0.48 -18.94 -40.63
CA VAL A 344 -0.56 -19.48 -41.52
C VAL A 344 -0.82 -18.53 -42.69
N ALA A 345 -0.90 -17.22 -42.46
CA ALA A 345 -1.05 -16.23 -43.51
C ALA A 345 0.13 -16.24 -44.48
N PHE A 346 1.36 -16.31 -43.97
CA PHE A 346 2.56 -16.45 -44.79
C PHE A 346 2.51 -17.70 -45.67
N VAL A 347 2.25 -18.86 -45.08
CA VAL A 347 2.21 -20.15 -45.79
C VAL A 347 1.07 -20.20 -46.79
N PHE A 348 -0.12 -19.69 -46.44
CA PHE A 348 -1.27 -19.67 -47.33
C PHE A 348 -0.99 -18.84 -48.58
N TRP A 349 -0.44 -17.64 -48.43
CA TRP A 349 -0.16 -16.77 -49.56
C TRP A 349 1.09 -17.15 -50.36
N THR A 350 1.97 -18.00 -49.84
CA THR A 350 3.14 -18.52 -50.56
C THR A 350 2.89 -19.88 -51.18
N LEU A 351 2.59 -20.88 -50.37
CA LEU A 351 2.39 -22.27 -50.79
C LEU A 351 0.97 -22.50 -51.32
N GLY A 352 -0.04 -21.87 -50.71
CA GLY A 352 -1.41 -21.97 -51.20
C GLY A 352 -1.55 -21.33 -52.58
N THR A 353 -0.94 -20.16 -52.80
CA THR A 353 -0.97 -19.53 -54.13
C THR A 353 -0.28 -20.39 -55.19
N TRP A 354 0.85 -20.99 -54.84
CA TRP A 354 1.53 -21.94 -55.70
C TRP A 354 0.65 -23.16 -56.06
N LEU A 355 -0.08 -23.72 -55.08
CA LEU A 355 -0.95 -24.87 -55.30
C LEU A 355 -2.16 -24.56 -56.20
N PHE A 356 -2.76 -23.37 -56.05
CA PHE A 356 -4.00 -22.99 -56.77
C PHE A 356 -3.75 -22.25 -58.08
N TRP A 357 -2.68 -21.47 -58.20
CA TRP A 357 -2.38 -20.62 -59.38
C TRP A 357 -1.02 -20.90 -60.02
N GLY A 358 -0.23 -21.84 -59.50
CA GLY A 358 1.02 -22.32 -60.11
C GLY A 358 2.26 -21.46 -59.83
N THR A 359 2.12 -20.31 -59.17
CA THR A 359 3.24 -19.42 -58.81
C THR A 359 3.15 -18.99 -57.34
N PRO A 360 4.27 -19.06 -56.56
CA PRO A 360 4.28 -18.60 -55.18
C PRO A 360 4.33 -17.06 -55.11
N ASP A 361 3.45 -16.47 -54.31
CA ASP A 361 3.41 -15.03 -54.05
C ASP A 361 4.12 -14.68 -52.72
N TRP A 362 5.44 -14.52 -52.81
CA TRP A 362 6.30 -14.18 -51.67
C TRP A 362 6.00 -12.80 -51.09
N ASP A 363 5.69 -11.84 -51.96
CA ASP A 363 5.45 -10.45 -51.61
C ASP A 363 4.19 -10.37 -50.74
N ARG A 364 3.08 -10.94 -51.23
CA ARG A 364 1.81 -10.97 -50.50
C ARG A 364 1.89 -11.80 -49.23
N GLY A 365 2.63 -12.90 -49.24
CA GLY A 365 2.91 -13.68 -48.03
C GLY A 365 3.63 -12.87 -46.96
N GLY A 366 4.70 -12.16 -47.33
CA GLY A 366 5.45 -11.29 -46.42
C GLY A 366 4.59 -10.17 -45.85
N PHE A 367 3.83 -9.47 -46.69
CA PHE A 367 2.92 -8.41 -46.25
C PHE A 367 1.78 -8.92 -45.35
N ALA A 368 1.18 -10.06 -45.69
CA ALA A 368 0.10 -10.63 -44.89
C ALA A 368 0.60 -11.05 -43.50
N ALA A 369 1.77 -11.69 -43.41
CA ALA A 369 2.38 -12.05 -42.15
C ALA A 369 2.71 -10.81 -41.30
N LEU A 370 3.36 -9.82 -41.91
CA LEU A 370 3.74 -8.58 -41.22
C LEU A 370 2.52 -7.78 -40.77
N ALA A 371 1.47 -7.70 -41.60
CA ALA A 371 0.22 -7.04 -41.25
C ALA A 371 -0.44 -7.70 -40.03
N VAL A 372 -0.46 -9.04 -39.96
CA VAL A 372 -0.96 -9.76 -38.78
C VAL A 372 -0.10 -9.47 -37.54
N LEU A 373 1.23 -9.47 -37.67
CA LEU A 373 2.14 -9.19 -36.55
C LEU A 373 1.96 -7.76 -36.00
N VAL A 374 1.81 -6.77 -36.89
CA VAL A 374 1.62 -5.36 -36.52
C VAL A 374 0.23 -5.10 -35.94
N MET A 375 -0.83 -5.56 -36.62
CA MET A 375 -2.20 -5.36 -36.17
C MET A 375 -2.53 -6.18 -34.92
N GLY A 376 -1.91 -7.34 -34.77
CA GLY A 376 -2.01 -8.19 -33.60
C GLY A 376 -1.15 -7.73 -32.43
N TYR A 377 -0.63 -6.50 -32.43
CA TYR A 377 0.26 -6.04 -31.37
C TYR A 377 -0.51 -5.49 -30.14
N PRO A 378 -0.46 -6.14 -28.95
CA PRO A 378 -1.39 -5.89 -27.85
C PRO A 378 -0.97 -4.74 -26.90
N CYS A 379 -0.35 -3.69 -27.40
CA CYS A 379 0.17 -2.61 -26.53
C CYS A 379 -0.92 -1.94 -25.69
N ALA A 380 -2.01 -1.48 -26.31
CA ALA A 380 -3.07 -0.78 -25.59
C ALA A 380 -3.76 -1.67 -24.53
N LEU A 381 -3.88 -2.97 -24.81
CA LEU A 381 -4.53 -3.93 -23.92
C LEU A 381 -3.77 -4.10 -22.60
N GLY A 382 -2.43 -4.09 -22.64
CA GLY A 382 -1.58 -4.13 -21.45
C GLY A 382 -1.66 -2.89 -20.56
N MET A 383 -2.15 -1.76 -21.09
CA MET A 383 -2.15 -0.44 -20.44
C MET A 383 -3.52 0.02 -19.96
N ALA A 384 -4.59 -0.51 -20.55
CA ALA A 384 -5.96 -0.12 -20.24
C ALA A 384 -6.27 -0.22 -18.74
N THR A 385 -5.84 -1.30 -18.10
CA THR A 385 -6.10 -1.55 -16.67
C THR A 385 -5.34 -0.57 -15.76
N PRO A 386 -4.00 -0.42 -15.86
CA PRO A 386 -3.28 0.61 -15.10
C PRO A 386 -3.86 2.02 -15.29
N LEU A 387 -4.14 2.44 -16.52
CA LEU A 387 -4.68 3.79 -16.79
C LEU A 387 -6.05 4.02 -16.13
N ALA A 388 -6.96 3.05 -16.24
CA ALA A 388 -8.25 3.11 -15.58
C ALA A 388 -8.10 3.20 -14.05
N MET A 389 -7.17 2.44 -13.48
CA MET A 389 -6.91 2.44 -12.03
C MET A 389 -6.34 3.77 -11.54
N ILE A 390 -5.40 4.38 -12.26
CA ILE A 390 -4.86 5.68 -11.86
C ILE A 390 -5.93 6.77 -11.99
N ARG A 391 -6.73 6.78 -13.06
CA ARG A 391 -7.83 7.75 -13.19
C ARG A 391 -8.88 7.56 -12.09
N GLY A 392 -9.28 6.31 -11.81
CA GLY A 392 -10.19 5.97 -10.74
C GLY A 392 -9.63 6.33 -9.35
N GLY A 393 -8.34 6.10 -9.13
CA GLY A 393 -7.62 6.49 -7.91
C GLY A 393 -7.57 8.00 -7.72
N GLY A 394 -7.29 8.75 -8.79
CA GLY A 394 -7.32 10.21 -8.76
C GLY A 394 -8.72 10.78 -8.48
N GLU A 395 -9.78 10.16 -9.00
CA GLU A 395 -11.16 10.54 -8.71
C GLU A 395 -11.53 10.22 -7.25
N ALA A 396 -11.22 9.01 -6.78
CA ALA A 396 -11.46 8.60 -5.40
C ALA A 396 -10.74 9.53 -4.40
N ALA A 397 -9.48 9.88 -4.69
CA ALA A 397 -8.69 10.76 -3.83
C ALA A 397 -9.28 12.17 -3.72
N ARG A 398 -9.91 12.71 -4.78
CA ARG A 398 -10.63 14.00 -4.71
C ARG A 398 -11.82 13.96 -3.75
N GLN A 399 -12.35 12.77 -3.49
CA GLN A 399 -13.46 12.53 -2.58
C GLN A 399 -12.98 12.04 -1.19
N GLY A 400 -11.68 12.14 -0.90
CA GLY A 400 -11.09 11.69 0.36
C GLY A 400 -10.92 10.17 0.47
N ILE A 401 -11.14 9.42 -0.61
CA ILE A 401 -11.04 7.95 -0.63
C ILE A 401 -9.68 7.54 -1.20
N LEU A 402 -8.81 7.00 -0.34
CA LEU A 402 -7.51 6.51 -0.76
C LEU A 402 -7.56 5.03 -1.15
N MET A 403 -7.57 4.76 -2.45
CA MET A 403 -7.53 3.39 -2.98
C MET A 403 -6.08 2.88 -3.01
N ARG A 404 -5.73 2.04 -2.02
CA ARG A 404 -4.35 1.55 -1.83
C ARG A 404 -3.88 0.55 -2.89
N SER A 405 -4.79 -0.09 -3.61
CA SER A 405 -4.42 -1.10 -4.61
C SER A 405 -5.42 -1.22 -5.76
N ALA A 406 -4.92 -1.74 -6.87
CA ALA A 406 -5.70 -2.24 -8.00
C ALA A 406 -6.80 -3.26 -7.60
N ALA A 407 -6.48 -4.15 -6.65
CA ALA A 407 -7.41 -5.16 -6.16
C ALA A 407 -8.60 -4.53 -5.43
N SER A 408 -8.34 -3.44 -4.69
CA SER A 408 -9.36 -2.73 -3.92
C SER A 408 -10.50 -2.23 -4.82
N PHE A 409 -10.21 -1.74 -6.02
CA PHE A 409 -11.25 -1.31 -6.96
C PHE A 409 -12.19 -2.43 -7.41
N GLN A 410 -11.65 -3.64 -7.58
CA GLN A 410 -12.44 -4.79 -8.03
C GLN A 410 -13.21 -5.39 -6.87
N ALA A 411 -12.52 -5.64 -5.76
CA ALA A 411 -13.15 -6.18 -4.57
C ALA A 411 -14.32 -5.30 -4.15
N PHE A 412 -14.12 -3.97 -4.13
CA PHE A 412 -15.16 -3.02 -3.73
C PHE A 412 -16.41 -3.05 -4.60
N LYS A 413 -16.28 -3.35 -5.90
CA LYS A 413 -17.43 -3.50 -6.81
C LYS A 413 -18.34 -4.67 -6.38
N ASP A 414 -17.73 -5.74 -5.89
CA ASP A 414 -18.42 -6.98 -5.56
C ASP A 414 -18.80 -7.08 -4.06
N VAL A 415 -18.56 -6.00 -3.29
CA VAL A 415 -18.93 -5.93 -1.86
C VAL A 415 -20.45 -5.89 -1.72
N SER A 416 -20.98 -6.87 -1.00
CA SER A 416 -22.39 -6.95 -0.59
C SER A 416 -22.60 -6.67 0.90
N VAL A 417 -21.56 -6.83 1.72
CA VAL A 417 -21.59 -6.62 3.18
C VAL A 417 -20.40 -5.75 3.56
N ILE A 418 -20.65 -4.66 4.29
CA ILE A 418 -19.61 -3.83 4.92
C ILE A 418 -19.67 -4.03 6.42
N VAL A 419 -18.59 -4.55 6.99
CA VAL A 419 -18.40 -4.64 8.43
C VAL A 419 -17.71 -3.35 8.89
N LEU A 420 -18.42 -2.57 9.70
CA LEU A 420 -17.95 -1.32 10.29
C LEU A 420 -17.42 -1.61 11.68
N ASP A 421 -16.19 -1.21 11.96
CA ASP A 421 -15.76 -1.09 13.34
C ASP A 421 -16.62 -0.01 14.04
N LYS A 422 -16.81 -0.11 15.36
CA LYS A 422 -17.56 0.91 16.09
C LYS A 422 -16.67 2.14 16.31
N THR A 423 -15.57 1.93 17.01
CA THR A 423 -14.74 2.99 17.58
C THR A 423 -13.98 3.73 16.46
N GLY A 424 -14.10 5.06 16.39
CA GLY A 424 -13.44 5.90 15.38
C GLY A 424 -14.00 5.79 13.95
N THR A 425 -14.84 4.79 13.67
CA THR A 425 -15.52 4.62 12.37
C THR A 425 -16.96 5.11 12.44
N VAL A 426 -17.82 4.48 13.25
CA VAL A 426 -19.21 4.91 13.49
C VAL A 426 -19.26 6.03 14.53
N THR A 427 -18.38 5.96 15.53
CA THR A 427 -18.25 6.95 16.60
C THR A 427 -17.03 7.84 16.38
N HIS A 428 -16.92 8.92 17.16
CA HIS A 428 -15.77 9.83 17.07
C HIS A 428 -14.45 9.18 17.53
N GLY A 429 -14.51 8.15 18.37
CA GLY A 429 -13.32 7.52 18.95
C GLY A 429 -12.68 8.35 20.06
N GLU A 430 -13.36 9.41 20.50
CA GLU A 430 -12.94 10.27 21.60
C GLU A 430 -14.06 10.31 22.65
N PRO A 431 -13.73 10.16 23.95
CA PRO A 431 -14.75 10.30 24.98
C PRO A 431 -15.31 11.73 25.00
N ARG A 432 -16.64 11.86 25.12
CA ARG A 432 -17.32 13.12 25.34
C ARG A 432 -18.21 13.05 26.58
N VAL A 433 -18.35 14.16 27.27
CA VAL A 433 -19.25 14.27 28.42
C VAL A 433 -20.70 14.20 27.94
N VAL A 434 -21.40 13.12 28.31
CA VAL A 434 -22.81 12.89 27.95
C VAL A 434 -23.79 13.20 29.08
N ALA A 435 -23.33 13.15 30.33
CA ALA A 435 -24.14 13.56 31.47
C ALA A 435 -23.27 14.16 32.58
N VAL A 436 -23.83 15.16 33.26
CA VAL A 436 -23.24 15.80 34.44
C VAL A 436 -24.27 15.71 35.56
N LEU A 437 -24.00 14.88 36.57
CA LEU A 437 -24.95 14.45 37.58
C LEU A 437 -24.47 14.91 38.96
N PRO A 438 -24.88 16.10 39.42
CA PRO A 438 -24.45 16.65 40.70
C PRO A 438 -25.15 15.98 41.90
N ALA A 439 -24.46 15.97 43.03
CA ALA A 439 -25.05 15.65 44.34
C ALA A 439 -25.87 16.84 44.87
N GLU A 440 -26.71 16.59 45.88
CA GLU A 440 -27.50 17.65 46.53
C GLU A 440 -26.60 18.81 47.01
N GLY A 441 -26.97 20.04 46.65
CA GLY A 441 -26.22 21.24 46.99
C GLY A 441 -25.12 21.65 45.99
N CYS A 442 -24.92 20.92 44.89
CA CYS A 442 -24.04 21.32 43.78
C CYS A 442 -24.84 21.51 42.47
N GLY A 443 -24.54 22.56 41.72
CA GLY A 443 -25.09 22.74 40.37
C GLY A 443 -24.26 21.99 39.32
N PRO A 444 -24.85 21.56 38.18
CA PRO A 444 -24.14 20.82 37.15
C PRO A 444 -22.98 21.63 36.53
N GLU A 445 -23.17 22.94 36.31
CA GLU A 445 -22.08 23.81 35.83
C GLU A 445 -20.93 23.92 36.82
N ARG A 446 -21.23 23.99 38.12
CA ARG A 446 -20.21 24.08 39.17
C ARG A 446 -19.44 22.77 39.30
N LEU A 447 -20.12 21.63 39.17
CA LEU A 447 -19.49 20.31 39.14
C LEU A 447 -18.51 20.21 37.96
N LEU A 448 -18.97 20.58 36.76
CA LEU A 448 -18.15 20.53 35.56
C LEU A 448 -16.96 21.50 35.63
N ALA A 449 -17.16 22.72 36.15
CA ALA A 449 -16.10 23.70 36.35
C ALA A 449 -14.99 23.17 37.28
N LEU A 450 -15.37 22.56 38.42
CA LEU A 450 -14.40 22.02 39.37
C LEU A 450 -13.62 20.84 38.81
N ALA A 451 -14.30 19.95 38.08
CA ALA A 451 -13.66 18.81 37.43
C ALA A 451 -12.70 19.26 36.33
N ALA A 452 -13.15 20.15 35.44
CA ALA A 452 -12.34 20.69 34.35
C ALA A 452 -11.13 21.46 34.88
N SER A 453 -11.30 22.29 35.92
CA SER A 453 -10.18 22.97 36.57
C SER A 453 -9.13 22.00 37.11
N ALA A 454 -9.54 20.91 37.77
CA ALA A 454 -8.61 19.91 38.31
C ALA A 454 -7.90 19.11 37.19
N GLU A 455 -8.55 18.91 36.05
CA GLU A 455 -8.04 18.14 34.90
C GLU A 455 -7.25 18.98 33.88
N GLN A 456 -7.09 20.30 34.09
CA GLN A 456 -6.38 21.19 33.15
C GLN A 456 -4.96 20.72 32.76
N ALA A 457 -4.25 20.08 33.70
CA ALA A 457 -2.89 19.56 33.51
C ALA A 457 -2.86 18.07 33.12
N SER A 458 -4.03 17.45 32.92
CA SER A 458 -4.17 16.02 32.63
C SER A 458 -4.04 15.75 31.13
N GLU A 459 -3.15 14.82 30.79
CA GLU A 459 -3.05 14.30 29.42
C GLU A 459 -4.01 13.13 29.15
N HIS A 460 -4.77 12.71 30.17
CA HIS A 460 -5.68 11.57 30.04
C HIS A 460 -6.89 11.95 29.16
N PRO A 461 -7.29 11.11 28.18
CA PRO A 461 -8.41 11.44 27.28
C PRO A 461 -9.72 11.79 27.99
N LEU A 462 -10.03 11.11 29.10
CA LEU A 462 -11.20 11.44 29.94
C LEU A 462 -11.10 12.84 30.57
N GLY A 463 -9.91 13.24 31.05
CA GLY A 463 -9.69 14.57 31.61
C GLY A 463 -9.81 15.66 30.55
N GLN A 464 -9.20 15.45 29.38
CA GLN A 464 -9.32 16.34 28.23
C GLN A 464 -10.78 16.50 27.77
N ALA A 465 -11.55 15.42 27.77
CA ALA A 465 -12.98 15.46 27.43
C ALA A 465 -13.80 16.34 28.41
N VAL A 466 -13.46 16.31 29.70
CA VAL A 466 -14.10 17.16 30.71
C VAL A 466 -13.72 18.63 30.51
N VAL A 467 -12.45 18.93 30.26
CA VAL A 467 -11.97 20.29 29.97
C VAL A 467 -12.65 20.84 28.73
N LYS A 468 -12.64 20.09 27.62
CA LYS A 468 -13.29 20.45 26.36
C LYS A 468 -14.78 20.71 26.53
N ALA A 469 -15.48 19.88 27.30
CA ALA A 469 -16.90 20.07 27.58
C ALA A 469 -17.20 21.35 28.37
N ALA A 470 -16.28 21.79 29.25
CA ALA A 470 -16.43 23.06 29.97
C ALA A 470 -16.16 24.26 29.05
N GLU A 471 -15.16 24.17 28.18
CA GLU A 471 -14.83 25.19 27.18
C GLU A 471 -15.95 25.38 26.14
N GLU A 472 -16.50 24.29 25.61
CA GLU A 472 -17.64 24.30 24.67
C GLU A 472 -18.90 24.97 25.29
N ARG A 473 -19.03 24.92 26.62
CA ARG A 473 -20.13 25.58 27.37
C ARG A 473 -19.79 27.00 27.84
N GLY A 474 -18.59 27.51 27.54
CA GLY A 474 -18.14 28.84 27.98
C GLY A 474 -17.97 28.99 29.49
N ILE A 475 -17.71 27.89 30.21
CA ILE A 475 -17.55 27.89 31.67
C ILE A 475 -16.15 28.39 32.03
N ALA A 476 -16.06 29.40 32.90
CA ALA A 476 -14.79 29.90 33.39
C ALA A 476 -14.12 28.88 34.31
N LEU A 477 -12.84 28.58 34.03
CA LEU A 477 -12.03 27.63 34.79
C LEU A 477 -11.07 28.35 35.74
N ASP A 478 -11.06 27.91 37.00
CA ASP A 478 -10.06 28.29 37.99
C ASP A 478 -8.73 27.58 37.70
N ARG A 479 -7.60 28.23 37.98
CA ARG A 479 -6.27 27.64 37.84
C ARG A 479 -6.06 26.54 38.90
N ALA A 480 -5.64 25.36 38.45
CA ALA A 480 -5.19 24.30 39.35
C ALA A 480 -3.74 24.46 39.80
N GLU A 481 -3.48 24.17 41.08
CA GLU A 481 -2.16 24.10 41.70
C GLU A 481 -1.94 22.69 42.28
N ALA A 482 -0.68 22.30 42.50
CA ALA A 482 -0.32 21.00 43.09
C ALA A 482 -1.02 19.79 42.44
N PHE A 483 -1.04 19.76 41.10
CA PHE A 483 -1.60 18.66 40.33
C PHE A 483 -0.78 17.37 40.52
N GLU A 484 -1.47 16.27 40.82
CA GLU A 484 -0.92 14.94 40.96
C GLU A 484 -1.81 13.94 40.22
N ALA A 485 -1.24 13.23 39.25
CA ALA A 485 -1.91 12.14 38.54
C ALA A 485 -1.56 10.80 39.19
N MET A 486 -2.58 10.03 39.59
CA MET A 486 -2.41 8.68 40.13
C MET A 486 -2.91 7.66 39.11
N ALA A 487 -1.95 6.90 38.58
CA ALA A 487 -2.16 5.84 37.60
C ALA A 487 -3.28 4.88 38.03
N GLY A 488 -4.24 4.66 37.13
CA GLY A 488 -5.41 3.79 37.35
C GLY A 488 -6.42 4.27 38.39
N LYS A 489 -6.29 5.49 38.93
CA LYS A 489 -7.17 6.02 39.98
C LYS A 489 -7.87 7.31 39.58
N GLY A 490 -7.11 8.32 39.16
CA GLY A 490 -7.61 9.66 38.87
C GLY A 490 -6.56 10.74 39.17
N VAL A 491 -7.01 11.98 39.32
CA VAL A 491 -6.18 13.15 39.60
C VAL A 491 -6.57 13.82 40.92
N ARG A 492 -5.59 14.48 41.53
CA ARG A 492 -5.74 15.35 42.69
C ARG A 492 -5.17 16.72 42.35
N ALA A 493 -5.90 17.78 42.68
CA ALA A 493 -5.43 19.16 42.47
C ALA A 493 -6.00 20.11 43.52
N MET A 494 -5.37 21.27 43.68
CA MET A 494 -5.87 22.39 44.46
C MET A 494 -6.54 23.41 43.53
N VAL A 495 -7.85 23.60 43.67
CA VAL A 495 -8.63 24.52 42.84
C VAL A 495 -9.23 25.61 43.73
N ALA A 496 -8.89 26.87 43.46
CA ALA A 496 -9.25 28.03 44.30
C ALA A 496 -8.92 27.81 45.79
N GLY A 497 -7.72 27.27 46.07
CA GLY A 497 -7.22 27.02 47.42
C GLY A 497 -7.86 25.84 48.17
N ARG A 498 -8.67 25.00 47.50
CA ARG A 498 -9.34 23.84 48.11
C ARG A 498 -9.01 22.54 47.37
N PRO A 499 -8.84 21.40 48.07
CA PRO A 499 -8.51 20.13 47.43
C PRO A 499 -9.71 19.59 46.65
N VAL A 500 -9.45 19.20 45.40
CA VAL A 500 -10.39 18.54 44.49
C VAL A 500 -9.79 17.21 44.05
N LEU A 501 -10.61 16.17 44.06
CA LEU A 501 -10.26 14.82 43.59
C LEU A 501 -11.21 14.49 42.44
N VAL A 502 -10.66 14.02 41.31
CA VAL A 502 -11.43 13.54 40.16
C VAL A 502 -10.94 12.15 39.81
N GLY A 503 -11.83 11.16 39.71
CA GLY A 503 -11.43 9.81 39.33
C GLY A 503 -12.45 8.74 39.64
N THR A 504 -11.99 7.50 39.80
CA THR A 504 -12.87 6.36 40.09
C THR A 504 -13.50 6.47 41.48
N LEU A 505 -14.69 5.88 41.67
CA LEU A 505 -15.33 5.81 42.99
C LEU A 505 -14.43 5.11 44.03
N ARG A 506 -13.68 4.09 43.60
CA ARG A 506 -12.70 3.40 44.44
C ARG A 506 -11.62 4.37 44.94
N PHE A 507 -11.07 5.19 44.06
CA PHE A 507 -10.07 6.18 44.42
C PHE A 507 -10.59 7.19 45.47
N LEU A 508 -11.82 7.67 45.30
CA LEU A 508 -12.47 8.54 46.29
C LEU A 508 -12.63 7.83 47.64
N SER A 509 -13.09 6.58 47.65
CA SER A 509 -13.25 5.81 48.89
C SER A 509 -11.93 5.54 49.62
N GLU A 510 -10.84 5.24 48.88
CA GLU A 510 -9.49 5.07 49.43
C GLU A 510 -8.92 6.38 49.99
N SER A 511 -9.40 7.52 49.51
CA SER A 511 -9.04 8.86 49.99
C SER A 511 -9.94 9.34 51.14
N ALA A 512 -10.69 8.43 51.78
CA ALA A 512 -11.62 8.71 52.88
C ALA A 512 -12.73 9.73 52.53
N VAL A 513 -13.16 9.76 51.25
CA VAL A 513 -14.27 10.62 50.79
C VAL A 513 -15.61 9.92 51.00
N GLU A 514 -16.59 10.63 51.56
CA GLU A 514 -17.98 10.16 51.63
C GLU A 514 -18.62 10.16 50.22
N THR A 515 -18.91 8.98 49.67
CA THR A 515 -19.49 8.82 48.32
C THR A 515 -21.03 8.85 48.28
N GLY A 516 -21.70 8.69 49.42
CA GLY A 516 -23.15 8.79 49.56
C GLY A 516 -23.93 7.88 48.60
N GLY A 517 -25.08 8.35 48.10
CA GLY A 517 -25.93 7.63 47.13
C GLY A 517 -25.41 7.60 45.69
N LEU A 518 -24.29 8.26 45.40
CA LEU A 518 -23.75 8.36 44.04
C LEU A 518 -23.25 7.03 43.47
N ALA A 519 -22.97 6.04 44.34
CA ALA A 519 -22.60 4.70 43.90
C ALA A 519 -23.71 4.02 43.08
N GLY A 520 -24.99 4.20 43.46
CA GLY A 520 -26.12 3.65 42.70
C GLY A 520 -26.28 4.33 41.33
N VAL A 521 -26.12 5.65 41.29
CA VAL A 521 -26.20 6.43 40.05
C VAL A 521 -25.04 6.11 39.12
N ALA A 522 -23.84 5.90 39.65
CA ALA A 522 -22.68 5.47 38.87
C ALA A 522 -22.92 4.10 38.22
N VAL A 523 -23.43 3.12 38.99
CA VAL A 523 -23.77 1.81 38.44
C VAL A 523 -24.83 1.92 37.35
N GLU A 524 -25.84 2.78 37.49
CA GLU A 524 -26.83 3.02 36.44
C GLU A 524 -26.19 3.55 35.15
N GLN A 525 -25.32 4.55 35.25
CA GLN A 525 -24.60 5.09 34.10
C GLN A 525 -23.65 4.06 33.47
N GLU A 526 -22.93 3.28 34.28
CA GLU A 526 -22.08 2.19 33.82
C GLU A 526 -22.90 1.08 33.11
N THR A 527 -24.14 0.81 33.57
CA THR A 527 -25.02 -0.13 32.86
C THR A 527 -25.47 0.36 31.49
N GLN A 528 -25.46 1.68 31.27
CA GLN A 528 -25.65 2.34 29.97
C GLN A 528 -24.34 2.46 29.17
N ALA A 529 -23.29 1.71 29.56
CA ALA A 529 -21.99 1.69 28.91
C ALA A 529 -21.26 3.05 28.89
N ARG A 530 -21.47 3.85 29.93
CA ARG A 530 -20.77 5.13 30.12
C ARG A 530 -19.62 4.94 31.10
N THR A 531 -18.50 5.57 30.81
CA THR A 531 -17.40 5.68 31.77
C THR A 531 -17.75 6.76 32.78
N VAL A 532 -17.74 6.41 34.06
CA VAL A 532 -18.11 7.34 35.13
C VAL A 532 -16.87 7.78 35.89
N ILE A 533 -16.71 9.09 36.02
CA ILE A 533 -15.74 9.70 36.94
C ILE A 533 -16.50 10.46 38.03
N ALA A 534 -16.04 10.33 39.26
CA ALA A 534 -16.59 11.01 40.40
C ALA A 534 -15.72 12.21 40.78
N VAL A 535 -16.35 13.27 41.26
CA VAL A 535 -15.69 14.51 41.67
C VAL A 535 -15.95 14.71 43.15
N ALA A 536 -14.89 15.01 43.90
CA ALA A 536 -14.98 15.29 45.32
C ALA A 536 -14.28 16.58 45.71
N ARG A 537 -14.83 17.25 46.73
CA ARG A 537 -14.28 18.46 47.32
C ARG A 537 -14.48 18.40 48.83
N GLU A 538 -13.47 18.82 49.59
CA GLU A 538 -13.56 18.89 51.08
C GLU A 538 -13.99 17.57 51.74
N GLY A 539 -13.56 16.42 51.19
CA GLY A 539 -13.87 15.11 51.77
C GLY A 539 -15.26 14.55 51.43
N ARG A 540 -16.04 15.22 50.56
CA ARG A 540 -17.35 14.74 50.08
C ARG A 540 -17.41 14.65 48.57
N ALA A 541 -18.03 13.60 48.05
CA ALA A 541 -18.33 13.49 46.63
C ALA A 541 -19.47 14.45 46.27
N ILE A 542 -19.21 15.35 45.32
CA ILE A 542 -20.12 16.43 44.92
C ILE A 542 -20.86 16.13 43.61
N GLY A 543 -20.56 14.99 42.97
CA GLY A 543 -21.28 14.48 41.81
C GLY A 543 -20.44 13.55 40.95
N ILE A 544 -21.03 13.09 39.86
CA ILE A 544 -20.38 12.25 38.85
C ILE A 544 -20.55 12.85 37.46
N ILE A 545 -19.58 12.59 36.60
CA ILE A 545 -19.59 12.94 35.18
C ILE A 545 -19.54 11.64 34.40
N ALA A 546 -20.49 11.46 33.50
CA ALA A 546 -20.56 10.30 32.62
C ALA A 546 -20.01 10.69 31.25
N LEU A 547 -19.08 9.89 30.75
CA LEU A 547 -18.45 10.02 29.45
C LEU A 547 -18.81 8.83 28.57
N ALA A 548 -19.02 9.08 27.29
CA ALA A 548 -19.17 8.03 26.30
C ALA A 548 -18.58 8.47 24.97
N ASP A 549 -18.25 7.49 24.14
CA ASP A 549 -17.89 7.73 22.74
C ASP A 549 -19.18 7.92 21.93
N THR A 550 -19.36 9.11 21.36
CA THR A 550 -20.61 9.48 20.66
C THR A 550 -20.55 9.11 19.19
N VAL A 551 -21.71 8.77 18.62
CA VAL A 551 -21.88 8.49 17.18
C VAL A 551 -21.60 9.77 16.37
N LYS A 552 -20.96 9.63 15.20
CA LYS A 552 -20.72 10.76 14.29
C LYS A 552 -22.03 11.26 13.68
N ASP A 553 -22.09 12.57 13.43
CA ASP A 553 -23.27 13.23 12.87
C ASP A 553 -23.71 12.64 11.51
N ASP A 554 -22.75 12.19 10.69
CA ASP A 554 -22.98 11.65 9.34
C ASP A 554 -23.18 10.12 9.31
N ALA A 555 -22.96 9.41 10.43
CA ALA A 555 -22.97 7.95 10.47
C ALA A 555 -24.34 7.37 10.08
N ALA A 556 -25.43 7.96 10.57
CA ALA A 556 -26.79 7.52 10.27
C ALA A 556 -27.12 7.66 8.78
N GLU A 557 -26.74 8.77 8.17
CA GLU A 557 -26.93 9.01 6.73
C GLU A 557 -26.07 8.05 5.90
N ALA A 558 -24.81 7.83 6.27
CA ALA A 558 -23.93 6.90 5.59
C ALA A 558 -24.48 5.46 5.60
N ILE A 559 -24.94 4.98 6.76
CA ILE A 559 -25.57 3.66 6.91
C ILE A 559 -26.84 3.54 6.05
N ALA A 560 -27.67 4.59 6.02
CA ALA A 560 -28.87 4.61 5.18
C ALA A 560 -28.53 4.53 3.69
N ARG A 561 -27.50 5.27 3.24
CA ARG A 561 -27.02 5.22 1.84
C ARG A 561 -26.48 3.84 1.46
N LEU A 562 -25.73 3.18 2.35
CA LEU A 562 -25.24 1.81 2.12
C LEU A 562 -26.40 0.84 1.88
N ARG A 563 -27.43 0.88 2.74
CA ARG A 563 -28.64 0.07 2.58
C ARG A 563 -29.37 0.36 1.27
N ALA A 564 -29.46 1.64 0.88
CA ALA A 564 -30.13 2.06 -0.35
C ALA A 564 -29.46 1.51 -1.62
N VAL A 565 -28.14 1.32 -1.62
CA VAL A 565 -27.40 0.72 -2.74
C VAL A 565 -27.29 -0.81 -2.64
N GLY A 566 -27.99 -1.43 -1.69
CA GLY A 566 -28.04 -2.90 -1.53
C GLY A 566 -26.86 -3.50 -0.78
N ILE A 567 -26.07 -2.70 -0.06
CA ILE A 567 -24.99 -3.17 0.80
C ILE A 567 -25.52 -3.34 2.23
N GLU A 568 -25.25 -4.48 2.84
CA GLU A 568 -25.61 -4.77 4.24
C GLU A 568 -24.53 -4.22 5.19
N PRO A 569 -24.85 -3.21 6.05
CA PRO A 569 -23.93 -2.74 7.06
C PRO A 569 -24.05 -3.60 8.34
N VAL A 570 -22.91 -4.11 8.82
CA VAL A 570 -22.79 -4.87 10.07
C VAL A 570 -21.82 -4.14 10.98
N MET A 571 -22.17 -3.91 12.24
CA MET A 571 -21.21 -3.36 13.21
C MET A 571 -20.46 -4.49 13.92
N ILE A 572 -19.14 -4.38 14.03
CA ILE A 572 -18.31 -5.23 14.89
C ILE A 572 -17.66 -4.37 15.97
N THR A 573 -17.58 -4.88 17.19
CA THR A 573 -16.96 -4.16 18.30
C THR A 573 -16.45 -5.12 19.36
N GLY A 574 -15.34 -4.76 20.01
CA GLY A 574 -14.84 -5.43 21.20
C GLY A 574 -15.58 -5.05 22.48
N ASP A 575 -16.46 -4.04 22.41
CA ASP A 575 -17.25 -3.58 23.53
C ASP A 575 -18.24 -4.64 24.06
N ASN A 576 -18.71 -4.41 25.28
CA ASN A 576 -19.76 -5.24 25.84
C ASN A 576 -21.06 -5.17 25.01
N GLY A 577 -21.83 -6.25 25.01
CA GLY A 577 -23.05 -6.36 24.21
C GLY A 577 -24.20 -5.43 24.61
N ARG A 578 -24.09 -4.66 25.71
CA ARG A 578 -25.05 -3.61 26.04
C ARG A 578 -24.70 -2.33 25.27
N THR A 579 -23.42 -1.93 25.25
CA THR A 579 -22.95 -0.79 24.44
C THR A 579 -23.27 -0.99 22.97
N ALA A 580 -23.11 -2.20 22.45
CA ALA A 580 -23.34 -2.48 21.03
C ALA A 580 -24.82 -2.48 20.60
N ARG A 581 -25.76 -2.65 21.54
CA ARG A 581 -27.21 -2.65 21.24
C ARG A 581 -27.86 -1.29 21.36
N ALA A 582 -27.32 -0.44 22.23
CA ALA A 582 -27.70 0.96 22.35
C ALA A 582 -27.19 1.73 21.12
#